data_AF-A0A9R1WUE3-F1
#
_entry.id   AF-A0A9R1WUE3-F1
#
_cell.length_a   1.000
_cell.length_b   1.000
_cell.length_c   1.000
_cell.angle_alpha   90.00
_cell.angle_beta   90.00
_cell.angle_gamma   90.00
#
_symmetry.space_group_name_H-M   'P 1'
#
loop_
_entity.id
_entity.type
_entity.pdbx_description
1 polymer ?
#
loop_
_entity_poly.entity_id
_entity_poly.type
_entity_poly.pdbx_seq_one_letter_code
_entity_poly.pdbx_strand_id
1 'polypeptide(L)'
;MATSREEEEFVLLDLDSVSGQLHIPPNAPYVLSGLDTLNPILIIDDKIKLIGEYEETVGTCLVFSEHNASPVVHEETGSSEVNLFSGKCIINPNEVTRKQVKPICQLQKVLRFKLQDDQTNNVVDVPTIEHSTMKND
;
A
#
# COMPACT_ATOMS: atom_id res chain seq x y z
N MET A 1 23.01 20.35 -18.70
CA MET A 1 21.88 19.40 -18.83
C MET A 1 21.12 19.43 -17.51
N ALA A 2 19.88 19.92 -17.51
CA ALA A 2 19.01 19.73 -16.37
C ALA A 2 18.54 18.28 -16.40
N THR A 3 18.96 17.49 -15.41
CA THR A 3 18.32 16.20 -15.12
C THR A 3 16.93 16.55 -14.58
N SER A 4 15.87 16.38 -15.36
CA SER A 4 14.51 16.38 -14.83
C SER A 4 14.49 15.33 -13.71
N ARG A 5 14.39 15.78 -12.46
CA ARG A 5 14.10 14.86 -11.35
C ARG A 5 12.72 14.31 -11.65
N GLU A 6 12.65 13.03 -11.99
CA GLU A 6 11.37 12.34 -12.10
C GLU A 6 10.72 12.42 -10.71
N GLU A 7 9.58 13.10 -10.60
CA GLU A 7 8.81 13.13 -9.36
C GLU A 7 8.14 11.76 -9.23
N GLU A 8 8.59 10.97 -8.26
CA GLU A 8 7.97 9.69 -7.93
C GLU A 8 6.64 9.95 -7.22
N GLU A 9 5.56 9.37 -7.73
CA GLU A 9 4.23 9.43 -7.11
C GLU A 9 3.96 8.15 -6.31
N PHE A 10 3.39 8.32 -5.11
CA PHE A 10 3.07 7.22 -4.21
C PHE A 10 1.58 7.21 -3.90
N VAL A 11 0.99 6.02 -3.87
CA VAL A 11 -0.40 5.80 -3.44
C VAL A 11 -0.43 4.74 -2.35
N LEU A 12 -1.27 4.94 -1.33
CA LEU A 12 -1.51 3.95 -0.29
C LEU A 12 -2.70 3.09 -0.71
N LEU A 13 -2.47 1.78 -0.88
CA LEU A 13 -3.53 0.82 -1.16
C LEU A 13 -4.09 0.26 0.16
N ASP A 14 -5.38 0.43 0.39
CA ASP A 14 -6.08 -0.14 1.54
C ASP A 14 -6.88 -1.39 1.10
N LEU A 15 -6.48 -2.54 1.64
CA LEU A 15 -7.09 -3.85 1.39
C LEU A 15 -7.83 -4.41 2.61
N ASP A 16 -7.99 -3.62 3.69
CA ASP A 16 -8.54 -4.10 4.95
C ASP A 16 -9.97 -4.66 4.79
N SER A 17 -10.77 -4.01 3.94
CA SER A 17 -12.16 -4.40 3.67
C SER A 17 -12.32 -5.78 3.00
N VAL A 18 -11.26 -6.33 2.39
CA VAL A 18 -11.28 -7.65 1.74
C VAL A 18 -10.41 -8.69 2.46
N SER A 19 -9.71 -8.30 3.53
CA SER A 19 -8.76 -9.15 4.27
C SER A 19 -9.37 -10.45 4.82
N GLY A 20 -10.65 -10.43 5.19
CA GLY A 20 -11.38 -11.62 5.68
C GLY A 20 -11.85 -12.57 4.58
N GLN A 21 -11.86 -12.14 3.33
CA GLN A 21 -12.40 -12.88 2.17
C GLN A 21 -11.28 -13.32 1.21
N LEU A 22 -10.13 -12.64 1.28
CA LEU A 22 -9.03 -12.78 0.35
C LEU A 22 -7.73 -13.12 1.09
N HIS A 23 -7.10 -14.22 0.69
CA HIS A 23 -5.72 -14.52 1.06
C HIS A 23 -4.79 -14.24 -0.12
N ILE A 24 -3.89 -13.26 0.02
CA ILE A 24 -2.89 -12.91 -1.00
C ILE A 24 -1.59 -13.64 -0.65
N PRO A 25 -1.12 -14.61 -1.45
CA PRO A 25 0.13 -15.28 -1.18
C PRO A 25 1.32 -14.34 -1.36
N PRO A 26 2.46 -14.60 -0.69
CA PRO A 26 3.69 -13.84 -0.91
C PRO A 26 4.10 -13.87 -2.39
N ASN A 27 4.49 -12.71 -2.93
CA ASN A 27 4.91 -12.53 -4.33
C ASN A 27 3.82 -12.84 -5.38
N ALA A 28 2.53 -12.81 -5.02
CA ALA A 28 1.44 -12.91 -5.99
C ALA A 28 1.59 -11.81 -7.07
N PRO A 29 1.52 -12.17 -8.36
CA PRO A 29 1.54 -11.16 -9.41
C PRO A 29 0.27 -10.31 -9.32
N TYR A 30 0.40 -9.02 -9.65
CA TYR A 30 -0.73 -8.10 -9.67
C TYR A 30 -0.64 -7.12 -10.82
N VAL A 31 -1.81 -6.64 -11.25
CA VAL A 31 -1.95 -5.57 -12.24
C VAL A 31 -2.85 -4.49 -11.63
N LEU A 32 -2.30 -3.29 -11.48
CA LEU A 32 -3.05 -2.10 -11.08
C LEU A 32 -3.23 -1.21 -12.31
N SER A 33 -4.47 -0.83 -12.60
CA SER A 33 -4.82 -0.07 -13.80
C SER A 33 -5.89 0.99 -13.50
N GLY A 34 -5.98 2.01 -14.38
CA GLY A 34 -6.99 3.05 -14.28
C GLY A 34 -6.82 3.98 -13.08
N LEU A 35 -5.58 4.24 -12.64
CA LEU A 35 -5.31 5.22 -11.57
C LEU A 35 -5.77 6.64 -11.93
N ASP A 36 -5.85 6.95 -13.21
CA ASP A 36 -6.40 8.18 -13.79
C ASP A 36 -7.95 8.22 -13.81
N THR A 37 -8.61 7.15 -13.36
CA THR A 37 -10.07 7.03 -13.32
C THR A 37 -10.60 7.16 -11.89
N LEU A 38 -11.91 7.37 -11.74
CA LEU A 38 -12.54 7.40 -10.41
C LEU A 38 -12.52 6.03 -9.72
N ASN A 39 -12.44 4.94 -10.49
CA ASN A 39 -12.52 3.57 -9.99
C ASN A 39 -11.39 2.70 -10.58
N PRO A 40 -10.17 2.79 -10.03
CA PRO A 40 -9.05 1.95 -10.43
C PRO A 40 -9.36 0.46 -10.21
N ILE A 41 -8.73 -0.40 -11.00
CA ILE A 41 -8.90 -1.85 -10.91
C ILE A 41 -7.59 -2.50 -10.51
N LEU A 42 -7.63 -3.34 -9.48
CA LEU A 42 -6.53 -4.18 -9.03
C LEU A 42 -6.89 -5.64 -9.29
N ILE A 43 -6.09 -6.32 -10.10
CA ILE A 43 -6.20 -7.75 -10.37
C ILE A 43 -5.03 -8.45 -9.68
N ILE A 44 -5.32 -9.46 -8.87
CA ILE A 44 -4.31 -10.25 -8.14
C ILE A 44 -4.40 -11.71 -8.60
N ASP A 45 -3.24 -12.28 -8.96
CA ASP A 45 -3.10 -13.67 -9.44
C ASP A 45 -4.02 -14.02 -10.63
N ASP A 46 -4.36 -13.03 -11.45
CA ASP A 46 -5.30 -13.12 -12.60
C ASP A 46 -6.69 -13.69 -12.25
N LYS A 47 -7.06 -13.69 -10.97
CA LYS A 47 -8.29 -14.33 -10.46
C LYS A 47 -9.14 -13.40 -9.64
N ILE A 48 -8.52 -12.61 -8.77
CA ILE A 48 -9.24 -11.73 -7.87
C ILE A 48 -9.25 -10.34 -8.47
N LYS A 49 -10.45 -9.85 -8.77
CA LYS A 49 -10.66 -8.50 -9.29
C LYS A 49 -11.26 -7.62 -8.21
N LEU A 50 -10.56 -6.52 -7.92
CA LEU A 50 -10.95 -5.53 -6.94
C LEU A 50 -11.20 -4.20 -7.62
N ILE A 51 -12.21 -3.48 -7.15
CA ILE A 51 -12.51 -2.11 -7.56
C ILE A 51 -12.09 -1.15 -6.45
N GLY A 52 -11.32 -0.14 -6.82
CA GLY A 52 -10.80 0.89 -5.94
C GLY A 52 -11.70 2.12 -5.91
N GLU A 53 -11.72 2.80 -4.76
CA GLU A 53 -12.31 4.12 -4.57
C GLU A 53 -11.30 5.00 -3.82
N TYR A 54 -11.11 6.23 -4.29
CA TYR A 54 -10.26 7.19 -3.60
C TYR A 54 -10.99 7.77 -2.38
N GLU A 55 -10.38 7.62 -1.21
CA GLU A 55 -10.90 8.15 0.06
C GLU A 55 -9.88 9.14 0.66
N GLU A 56 -10.33 10.34 0.99
CA GLU A 56 -9.50 11.33 1.69
C GLU A 56 -9.29 10.87 3.14
N THR A 57 -8.04 10.81 3.58
CA THR A 57 -7.73 10.40 4.95
C THR A 57 -8.06 11.52 5.94
N VAL A 58 -8.63 11.15 7.09
CA VAL A 58 -8.60 12.02 8.27
C VAL A 58 -7.18 12.00 8.84
N GLY A 59 -6.39 13.03 8.52
CA GLY A 59 -5.00 13.16 8.97
C GLY A 59 -3.99 13.10 7.82
N THR A 60 -2.76 12.69 8.11
CA THR A 60 -1.67 12.61 7.11
C THR A 60 -0.88 11.33 7.33
N CYS A 61 -0.72 10.54 6.27
CA CYS A 61 0.15 9.37 6.29
C CYS A 61 1.59 9.80 5.98
N LEU A 62 2.52 9.55 6.91
CA LEU A 62 3.95 9.79 6.70
C LEU A 62 4.62 8.47 6.30
N VAL A 63 5.17 8.42 5.08
CA VAL A 63 5.78 7.20 4.53
C VAL A 63 7.29 7.28 4.66
N PHE A 64 7.91 6.21 5.17
CA PHE A 64 9.35 6.12 5.36
C PHE A 64 9.90 4.85 4.70
N SER A 65 11.09 4.94 4.11
CA SER A 65 11.86 3.78 3.64
C SER A 65 12.83 3.36 4.72
N GLU A 66 13.00 2.06 4.94
CA GLU A 66 14.07 1.51 5.78
C GLU A 66 15.34 1.29 4.96
N HIS A 67 16.50 1.70 5.51
CA HIS A 67 17.80 1.35 4.97
C HIS A 67 18.69 0.75 6.07
N ASN A 68 19.47 -0.26 5.70
CA ASN A 68 20.53 -0.77 6.55
C ASN A 68 21.60 0.32 6.67
N ALA A 69 21.78 0.88 7.87
CA ALA A 69 22.88 1.79 8.11
C ALA A 69 24.20 1.00 8.05
N SER A 70 25.19 1.54 7.36
CA SER A 70 26.58 1.09 7.58
C SER A 70 26.95 1.38 9.05
N PRO A 71 27.76 0.52 9.70
CA PRO A 71 28.17 0.74 11.09
C PRO A 71 28.71 2.15 11.27
N VAL A 72 28.25 2.85 12.31
CA VAL A 72 28.70 4.20 12.61
C VAL A 72 30.14 4.09 13.13
N VAL A 73 31.12 4.28 12.25
CA VAL A 73 32.50 4.47 12.69
C VAL A 73 32.54 5.82 13.39
N HIS A 74 32.54 5.79 14.72
CA HIS A 74 32.78 6.98 15.52
C HIS A 74 34.22 7.44 15.25
N GLU A 75 34.40 8.42 14.38
CA GLU A 75 35.65 9.19 14.36
C GLU A 75 35.63 10.09 15.59
N GLU A 76 36.29 9.62 16.66
CA GLU A 76 36.49 10.38 17.87
C GLU A 76 37.33 11.62 17.55
N THR A 77 36.66 12.74 17.31
CA THR A 77 37.32 14.04 17.17
C THR A 77 37.46 14.65 18.56
N GLY A 78 38.52 14.30 19.29
CA GLY A 78 38.83 14.99 20.55
C GLY A 78 39.93 14.35 21.41
N SER A 79 41.02 15.07 21.61
CA SER A 79 42.25 14.67 22.30
C SER A 79 42.07 14.00 23.67
N SER A 80 42.65 12.81 23.82
CA SER A 80 43.17 12.36 25.11
C SER A 80 44.51 11.66 24.85
N GLU A 81 45.57 12.33 25.28
CA GLU A 81 46.91 11.74 25.39
C GLU A 81 46.81 10.45 26.23
N VAL A 82 47.60 9.44 25.86
CA VAL A 82 47.60 8.05 26.38
C VAL A 82 46.64 7.08 25.66
N ASN A 83 46.81 6.94 24.34
CA ASN A 83 46.21 5.84 23.57
C ASN A 83 47.19 4.65 23.49
N LEU A 84 47.10 3.70 24.43
CA LEU A 84 47.87 2.44 24.42
C LEU A 84 47.32 1.40 23.43
N PHE A 85 46.35 1.75 22.59
CA PHE A 85 45.75 0.85 21.60
C PHE A 85 45.96 1.39 20.18
N SER A 86 47.19 1.23 19.69
CA SER A 86 47.46 1.27 18.26
C SER A 86 46.66 0.15 17.57
N GLY A 87 45.70 0.55 16.73
CA GLY A 87 45.30 -0.28 15.58
C GLY A 87 44.27 -1.39 15.81
N LYS A 88 43.41 -1.32 16.83
CA LYS A 88 42.27 -2.24 16.94
C LYS A 88 40.97 -1.46 16.91
N CYS A 89 40.29 -1.50 15.76
CA CYS A 89 38.90 -1.12 15.62
C CYS A 89 38.12 -1.78 16.77
N ILE A 90 37.66 -0.99 17.74
CA ILE A 90 36.81 -1.49 18.84
C ILE A 90 35.41 -1.62 18.24
N ILE A 91 35.22 -2.64 17.41
CA ILE A 91 33.88 -3.07 17.02
C ILE A 91 33.26 -3.60 18.31
N ASN A 92 32.28 -2.88 18.85
CA ASN A 92 31.46 -3.43 19.91
C ASN A 92 30.67 -4.60 19.30
N PRO A 93 30.89 -5.86 19.71
CA PRO A 93 30.13 -7.00 19.16
C PRO A 93 28.63 -6.90 19.49
N ASN A 94 28.22 -5.97 20.35
CA ASN A 94 26.84 -5.64 20.66
C ASN A 94 26.29 -4.45 19.85
N GLU A 95 27.00 -3.95 18.83
CA GLU A 95 26.42 -3.00 17.88
C GLU A 95 25.36 -3.72 17.04
N VAL A 96 24.15 -3.81 17.58
CA VAL A 96 22.95 -4.15 16.83
C VAL A 96 22.89 -3.18 15.66
N THR A 97 23.01 -3.69 14.44
CA THR A 97 22.93 -2.91 13.20
C THR A 97 21.72 -1.99 13.31
N ARG A 98 21.96 -0.67 13.46
CA ARG A 98 20.87 0.27 13.68
C ARG A 98 20.14 0.46 12.36
N LYS A 99 18.90 0.00 12.28
CA LYS A 99 18.00 0.30 11.17
C LYS A 99 17.79 1.81 11.14
N GLN A 100 18.10 2.43 10.02
CA GLN A 100 17.81 3.85 9.82
C GLN A 100 16.65 3.97 8.84
N VAL A 101 15.84 5.01 8.99
CA VAL A 101 14.70 5.29 8.11
C VAL A 101 14.85 6.67 7.49
N LYS A 102 14.31 6.85 6.28
CA LYS A 102 14.27 8.14 5.57
C LYS A 102 12.83 8.46 5.17
N PRO A 103 12.36 9.70 5.34
CA PRO A 103 11.05 10.09 4.84
C PRO A 103 11.04 9.99 3.31
N ILE A 104 9.97 9.42 2.76
CA ILE A 104 9.70 9.32 1.32
C ILE A 104 8.73 10.42 0.93
N CYS A 105 7.52 10.39 1.49
CA CYS A 105 6.43 11.29 1.10
C CYS A 105 5.39 11.45 2.23
N GLN A 106 4.45 12.37 2.00
CA GLN A 106 3.26 12.56 2.82
C GLN A 106 2.03 12.32 1.95
N LEU A 107 1.11 11.47 2.39
CA LEU A 107 -0.11 11.12 1.66
C LEU A 107 -1.35 11.59 2.44
N GLN A 108 -2.37 12.01 1.70
CA GLN A 108 -3.65 12.50 2.22
C GLN A 108 -4.84 11.70 1.67
N LYS A 109 -4.58 10.76 0.77
CA LYS A 109 -5.58 9.90 0.14
C LYS A 109 -5.14 8.45 0.22
N VAL A 110 -6.11 7.56 0.38
CA VAL A 110 -5.94 6.12 0.21
C VAL A 110 -6.79 5.67 -0.97
N LEU A 111 -6.34 4.61 -1.62
CA LEU A 111 -7.12 3.89 -2.59
C LEU A 111 -7.66 2.63 -1.94
N ARG A 112 -8.94 2.64 -1.58
CA ARG A 112 -9.58 1.58 -0.82
C ARG A 112 -10.28 0.60 -1.75
N PHE A 113 -9.94 -0.68 -1.61
CA PHE A 113 -10.45 -1.72 -2.49
C PHE A 113 -11.56 -2.55 -1.87
N LYS A 114 -12.49 -2.94 -2.73
CA LYS A 114 -13.60 -3.86 -2.45
C LYS A 114 -13.62 -4.95 -3.52
N LEU A 115 -14.15 -6.14 -3.20
CA LEU A 115 -14.39 -7.16 -4.23
C LEU A 115 -15.35 -6.60 -5.28
N GLN A 116 -15.04 -6.84 -6.54
CA GLN A 116 -15.98 -6.57 -7.61
C GLN A 116 -16.98 -7.73 -7.69
N ASP A 117 -18.26 -7.46 -7.43
CA ASP A 117 -19.32 -8.44 -7.65
C ASP A 117 -19.54 -8.65 -9.16
N ASP A 118 -19.49 -9.91 -9.62
CA ASP A 118 -19.79 -10.28 -11.01
C ASP A 118 -21.31 -10.36 -11.31
N GLN A 119 -22.17 -9.76 -10.47
CA GLN A 119 -23.62 -9.90 -10.58
C GLN A 119 -24.23 -9.02 -11.68
N THR A 120 -24.12 -9.48 -12.93
CA THR A 120 -25.07 -9.15 -14.01
C THR A 120 -25.89 -10.39 -14.39
N ASN A 121 -26.68 -10.92 -13.46
CA ASN A 121 -27.82 -11.76 -13.80
C ASN A 121 -29.10 -10.93 -13.73
N ASN A 122 -29.54 -10.47 -14.91
CA ASN A 122 -30.86 -9.90 -15.13
C ASN A 122 -31.94 -10.88 -14.66
N VAL A 123 -32.58 -10.63 -13.52
CA VAL A 123 -33.96 -11.08 -13.29
C VAL A 123 -34.81 -9.83 -13.35
N VAL A 124 -35.34 -9.57 -14.55
CA VAL A 124 -36.47 -8.67 -14.71
C VAL A 124 -37.64 -9.35 -14.02
N ASP A 125 -37.97 -8.91 -12.80
CA ASP A 125 -39.25 -9.22 -12.19
C ASP A 125 -40.33 -8.58 -13.06
N VAL A 126 -40.91 -9.39 -13.95
CA VAL A 126 -42.14 -9.04 -14.66
C VAL A 126 -43.27 -9.20 -13.65
N PRO A 127 -44.02 -8.14 -13.29
CA PRO A 127 -45.19 -8.31 -12.44
C PRO A 127 -46.27 -9.04 -13.26
N THR A 128 -46.57 -10.28 -12.87
CA THR A 128 -47.75 -11.01 -13.36
C THR A 128 -49.00 -10.27 -12.89
N ILE A 129 -49.63 -9.53 -13.81
CA ILE A 129 -50.97 -8.95 -13.58
C ILE A 129 -51.97 -10.10 -13.71
N GLU A 130 -52.51 -10.56 -12.58
CA GLU A 130 -53.68 -11.43 -12.58
C GLU A 130 -54.94 -10.64 -12.95
N HIS A 131 -55.51 -10.95 -14.11
CA HIS A 131 -56.83 -10.48 -14.51
C HIS A 131 -57.91 -11.24 -13.72
N SER A 132 -58.33 -10.69 -12.58
CA SER A 132 -59.57 -11.14 -11.92
C SER A 132 -60.77 -10.61 -12.72
N THR A 133 -61.51 -11.53 -13.33
CA THR A 133 -62.72 -11.24 -14.09
C THR A 133 -63.88 -11.01 -13.13
N MET A 134 -64.49 -9.82 -13.17
CA MET A 134 -65.77 -9.53 -12.52
C MET A 134 -66.84 -10.45 -13.09
N LYS A 135 -67.42 -11.32 -12.26
CA LYS A 135 -68.73 -11.92 -12.52
C LYS A 135 -69.78 -10.97 -11.95
N ASN A 136 -70.54 -10.36 -12.85
CA ASN A 136 -71.81 -9.73 -12.51
C ASN A 136 -72.85 -10.85 -12.42
N ASP A 137 -73.54 -10.94 -11.28
CA ASP A 137 -74.89 -11.50 -11.12
C ASP A 137 -75.58 -10.76 -9.98
#